data_AF-A0A7V6U264-F1
#
_entry.id   AF-A0A7V6U264-F1
#
_cell.length_a   1.000
_cell.length_b   1.000
_cell.length_c   1.000
_cell.angle_alpha   90.00
_cell.angle_beta   90.00
_cell.angle_gamma   90.00
#
_symmetry.space_group_name_H-M   'P 1'
#
loop_
_entity.id
_entity.type
_entity.pdbx_description
1 polymer ?
#
loop_
_entity_poly.entity_id
_entity_poly.type
_entity_poly.pdbx_seq_one_letter_code
_entity_poly.pdbx_strand_id
1 'polypeptide(L)'
;MTDKKKMRRKVIITCAVTGSVHTPSMSPHLPVTPDEIASEAIAAAEAGASILHLHARDPRDGRPSANPDLFMQFLPRIKQSTSAVVNISTGGSSLMTLEDRLA
;
A
#
# COMPACT_ATOMS: atom_id res chain seq x y z
N MET A 1 -11.79 23.69 38.79
CA MET A 1 -11.99 22.40 38.09
C MET A 1 -11.52 22.54 36.64
N THR A 2 -10.37 21.98 36.28
CA THR A 2 -9.97 21.87 34.87
C THR A 2 -10.67 20.67 34.26
N ASP A 3 -11.58 20.93 33.33
CA ASP A 3 -12.29 19.94 32.53
C ASP A 3 -11.29 19.20 31.62
N LYS A 4 -10.72 18.10 32.13
CA LYS A 4 -9.96 17.15 31.31
C LYS A 4 -10.96 16.41 30.43
N LYS A 5 -11.36 17.05 29.34
CA LYS A 5 -12.07 16.43 28.23
C LYS A 5 -11.35 15.11 27.91
N LYS A 6 -11.98 13.97 28.21
CA LYS A 6 -11.40 12.64 28.08
C LYS A 6 -10.98 12.45 26.62
N MET A 7 -9.71 12.65 26.30
CA MET A 7 -9.18 12.56 24.95
C MET A 7 -9.53 11.18 24.40
N ARG A 8 -10.41 11.12 23.41
CA ARG A 8 -10.80 9.87 22.77
C ARG A 8 -9.54 9.24 22.19
N ARG A 9 -9.29 7.96 22.54
CA ARG A 9 -8.17 7.19 21.97
C ARG A 9 -8.25 7.27 20.45
N LYS A 10 -7.17 7.71 19.83
CA LYS A 10 -7.02 7.72 18.36
C LYS A 10 -6.95 6.27 17.88
N VAL A 11 -7.59 6.01 16.74
CA VAL A 11 -7.60 4.69 16.09
C VAL A 11 -6.68 4.77 14.88
N ILE A 12 -5.80 3.78 14.74
CA ILE A 12 -4.94 3.63 13.57
C ILE A 12 -5.74 2.85 12.52
N ILE A 13 -5.80 3.41 11.32
CA ILE A 13 -6.37 2.73 10.15
C ILE A 13 -5.20 2.45 9.21
N THR A 14 -5.04 1.16 8.88
CA THR A 14 -4.11 0.70 7.85
C THR A 14 -4.91 0.29 6.63
N CYS A 15 -4.58 0.82 5.47
CA CYS A 15 -5.13 0.35 4.20
C CYS A 15 -4.11 -0.53 3.49
N ALA A 16 -4.47 -1.78 3.18
CA ALA A 16 -3.69 -2.67 2.33
C ALA A 16 -4.24 -2.60 0.91
N VAL A 17 -3.54 -1.87 0.04
CA VAL A 17 -4.11 -1.34 -1.22
C VAL A 17 -4.37 -2.43 -2.26
N THR A 18 -3.50 -3.43 -2.36
CA THR A 18 -3.61 -4.46 -3.41
C THR A 18 -3.20 -5.86 -2.96
N GLY A 19 -2.11 -6.00 -2.19
CA GLY A 19 -1.59 -7.29 -1.76
C GLY A 19 -1.11 -8.19 -2.91
N SER A 20 -0.99 -9.49 -2.64
CA SER A 20 -0.52 -10.49 -3.60
C SER A 20 -1.46 -11.69 -3.78
N VAL A 21 -2.58 -11.73 -3.06
CA VAL A 21 -3.52 -12.88 -3.04
C VAL A 21 -4.57 -12.77 -4.16
N HIS A 22 -5.29 -11.64 -4.23
CA HIS A 22 -6.28 -11.43 -5.28
C HIS A 22 -5.62 -11.24 -6.65
N THR A 23 -6.29 -11.69 -7.70
CA THR A 23 -5.87 -11.56 -9.11
C THR A 23 -6.74 -10.57 -9.86
N PRO A 24 -6.27 -9.96 -10.96
CA PRO A 24 -7.04 -8.98 -11.74
C PRO A 24 -8.39 -9.52 -12.23
N SER A 25 -8.48 -10.81 -12.52
CA SER A 25 -9.74 -11.48 -12.91
C SER A 25 -10.83 -11.49 -11.83
N MET A 26 -10.48 -11.27 -10.56
CA MET A 26 -11.45 -11.27 -9.45
C MET A 26 -12.17 -9.93 -9.29
N SER A 27 -11.57 -8.83 -9.73
CA SER A 27 -12.17 -7.51 -9.62
C SER A 27 -11.52 -6.52 -10.59
N PRO A 28 -12.31 -5.73 -11.32
CA PRO A 28 -11.80 -4.62 -12.13
C PRO A 28 -11.25 -3.46 -11.27
N HIS A 29 -11.48 -3.48 -9.96
CA HIS A 29 -11.04 -2.45 -9.02
C HIS A 29 -9.75 -2.82 -8.27
N LEU A 30 -9.12 -3.96 -8.58
CA LEU A 30 -7.84 -4.32 -7.99
C LEU A 30 -6.73 -3.44 -8.59
N PRO A 31 -6.02 -2.60 -7.79
CA PRO A 31 -4.95 -1.76 -8.33
C PRO A 31 -3.78 -2.63 -8.80
N VAL A 32 -3.36 -2.45 -10.05
CA VAL A 32 -2.29 -3.25 -10.68
C VAL A 32 -1.10 -2.39 -11.06
N THR A 33 -1.35 -1.30 -11.78
CA THR A 33 -0.28 -0.42 -12.27
C THR A 33 0.26 0.47 -11.15
N PRO A 34 1.50 0.97 -11.26
CA PRO A 34 2.04 1.95 -10.31
C PRO A 34 1.16 3.20 -10.15
N ASP A 35 0.50 3.63 -11.23
CA ASP A 35 -0.41 4.79 -11.23
C ASP A 35 -1.66 4.51 -10.38
N GLU A 36 -2.31 3.37 -10.59
CA GLU A 36 -3.47 2.94 -9.80
C GLU A 36 -3.10 2.75 -8.33
N ILE A 37 -1.97 2.10 -8.04
CA ILE A 37 -1.50 1.87 -6.66
C ILE A 37 -1.24 3.20 -5.96
N ALA A 38 -0.57 4.16 -6.63
CA ALA A 38 -0.33 5.49 -6.07
C ALA A 38 -1.66 6.23 -5.80
N SER A 39 -2.57 6.23 -6.79
CA SER A 39 -3.87 6.91 -6.69
C SER A 39 -4.69 6.38 -5.52
N GLU A 40 -4.87 5.06 -5.44
CA GLU A 40 -5.68 4.44 -4.38
C GLU A 40 -5.03 4.55 -3.00
N ALA A 41 -3.70 4.50 -2.93
CA ALA A 41 -3.00 4.73 -1.67
C ALA A 41 -3.19 6.17 -1.15
N ILE A 42 -3.14 7.16 -2.03
CA ILE A 42 -3.37 8.56 -1.69
C ILE A 42 -4.83 8.76 -1.27
N ALA A 43 -5.78 8.25 -2.05
CA ALA A 43 -7.20 8.31 -1.72
C ALA A 43 -7.52 7.66 -0.37
N ALA A 44 -6.89 6.52 -0.06
CA ALA A 44 -7.03 5.87 1.23
C ALA A 44 -6.51 6.75 2.38
N ALA A 45 -5.39 7.44 2.18
CA ALA A 45 -4.85 8.37 3.17
C ALA A 45 -5.76 9.59 3.37
N GLU A 46 -6.30 10.17 2.30
CA GLU A 46 -7.27 11.27 2.35
C GLU A 46 -8.56 10.86 3.08
N ALA A 47 -8.99 9.60 2.92
CA ALA A 47 -10.13 9.02 3.64
C ALA A 47 -9.84 8.72 5.12
N GLY A 48 -8.58 8.86 5.58
CA GLY A 48 -8.20 8.73 6.99
C GLY A 48 -7.27 7.55 7.32
N ALA A 49 -6.74 6.83 6.33
CA ALA A 49 -5.70 5.84 6.59
C ALA A 49 -4.41 6.52 7.06
N SER A 50 -3.95 6.14 8.25
CA SER A 50 -2.68 6.61 8.83
C SER A 50 -1.48 5.79 8.37
N ILE A 51 -1.71 4.58 7.83
CA ILE A 51 -0.68 3.66 7.35
C ILE A 51 -1.14 3.06 6.02
N LEU A 52 -0.23 2.97 5.07
CA LEU A 52 -0.43 2.38 3.75
C LEU A 52 0.46 1.15 3.62
N HIS A 53 -0.15 -0.03 3.53
CA HIS A 53 0.53 -1.29 3.32
C HIS A 53 0.58 -1.62 1.83
N LEU A 54 1.80 -1.73 1.30
CA LEU A 54 2.06 -1.69 -0.14
C LEU A 54 2.75 -2.97 -0.64
N HIS A 55 2.33 -3.35 -1.84
CA HIS A 55 2.86 -4.42 -2.67
C HIS A 55 3.02 -3.85 -4.09
N ALA A 56 3.96 -4.37 -4.86
CA ALA A 56 4.04 -4.09 -6.29
C ALA A 56 3.49 -5.26 -7.11
N ARG A 57 3.03 -4.94 -8.32
CA ARG A 57 2.56 -5.91 -9.33
C ARG A 57 3.20 -5.57 -10.67
N ASP A 58 3.35 -6.57 -11.52
CA ASP A 58 3.71 -6.37 -12.92
C ASP A 58 2.55 -5.64 -13.63
N PRO A 59 2.77 -4.46 -14.23
CA PRO A 59 1.70 -3.68 -14.85
C PRO A 59 1.10 -4.35 -16.09
N ARG A 60 1.78 -5.35 -16.68
CA ARG A 60 1.32 -6.04 -17.89
C ARG A 60 0.25 -7.07 -17.61
N ASP A 61 0.34 -7.76 -16.47
CA ASP A 61 -0.52 -8.92 -16.17
C ASP A 61 -1.02 -9.00 -14.71
N GLY A 62 -0.58 -8.10 -13.84
CA GLY A 62 -0.99 -8.01 -12.44
C GLY A 62 -0.38 -9.06 -11.50
N ARG A 63 0.59 -9.85 -11.98
CA ARG A 63 1.31 -10.80 -11.12
C ARG A 63 2.07 -10.03 -10.01
N PRO A 64 2.11 -10.52 -8.76
CA PRO A 64 2.91 -9.89 -7.73
C PRO A 64 4.37 -9.80 -8.14
N SER A 65 5.01 -8.68 -7.82
CA SER A 65 6.43 -8.44 -8.10
C SER A 65 7.14 -7.87 -6.89
N ALA A 66 8.38 -8.31 -6.67
CA ALA A 66 9.27 -7.76 -5.66
C ALA A 66 10.35 -6.84 -6.26
N ASN A 67 10.26 -6.52 -7.56
CA ASN A 67 11.23 -5.63 -8.20
C ASN A 67 11.19 -4.22 -7.58
N PRO A 68 12.27 -3.75 -6.94
CA PRO A 68 12.33 -2.41 -6.33
C PRO A 68 12.03 -1.28 -7.32
N ASP A 69 12.35 -1.44 -8.60
CA ASP A 69 12.09 -0.42 -9.64
C ASP A 69 10.58 -0.18 -9.83
N LEU A 70 9.73 -1.18 -9.59
CA LEU A 70 8.28 -0.99 -9.62
C LEU A 70 7.80 -0.21 -8.40
N PHE A 71 8.38 -0.46 -7.22
CA PHE A 71 8.08 0.33 -6.03
C PHE A 71 8.47 1.80 -6.22
N MET A 72 9.63 2.05 -6.83
CA MET A 72 10.13 3.41 -7.06
C MET A 72 9.27 4.24 -8.02
N GLN A 73 8.36 3.61 -8.78
CA GLN A 73 7.41 4.32 -9.64
C GLN A 73 6.23 4.92 -8.86
N PHE A 74 5.89 4.40 -7.67
CA PHE A 74 4.77 4.92 -6.86
C PHE A 74 5.18 5.49 -5.51
N LEU A 75 6.25 5.00 -4.87
CA LEU A 75 6.65 5.47 -3.54
C LEU A 75 6.96 6.97 -3.45
N PRO A 76 7.71 7.58 -4.40
CA PRO A 76 7.96 9.03 -4.36
C PRO A 76 6.67 9.85 -4.47
N ARG A 77 5.72 9.40 -5.29
CA ARG A 77 4.43 10.08 -5.50
C ARG A 77 3.55 10.04 -4.25
N ILE A 78 3.46 8.87 -3.60
CA ILE A 78 2.76 8.72 -2.32
C ILE A 78 3.41 9.63 -1.27
N LYS A 79 4.74 9.58 -1.13
CA LYS A 79 5.48 10.41 -0.16
C LYS A 79 5.28 11.91 -0.37
N GLN A 80 5.17 12.37 -1.62
CA GLN A 80 4.93 13.79 -1.93
C GLN A 80 3.49 14.22 -1.62
N SER A 81 2.54 13.29 -1.60
CA SER A 81 1.11 13.59 -1.55
C SER A 81 0.49 13.40 -0.16
N THR A 82 1.13 12.63 0.74
CA THR A 82 0.57 12.35 2.06
C THR A 82 1.66 12.16 3.13
N SER A 83 1.28 12.39 4.39
CA SER A 83 2.09 12.07 5.57
C SER A 83 1.80 10.70 6.18
N ALA A 84 0.98 9.86 5.51
CA ALA A 84 0.72 8.51 5.97
C ALA A 84 2.00 7.67 6.00
N VAL A 85 2.09 6.74 6.96
CA VAL A 85 3.26 5.85 7.08
C VAL A 85 3.24 4.85 5.92
N VAL A 86 4.37 4.76 5.21
CA VAL A 86 4.60 3.74 4.19
C VAL A 86 5.07 2.46 4.86
N ASN A 87 4.33 1.36 4.64
CA ASN A 87 4.65 0.02 5.10
C ASN A 87 4.87 -0.89 3.88
N ILE A 88 6.11 -1.32 3.65
CA ILE A 88 6.50 -2.19 2.53
C ILE A 88 6.45 -3.64 2.96
N SER A 89 5.77 -4.48 2.19
CA SER A 89 5.72 -5.90 2.50
C SER A 89 7.02 -6.61 2.19
N THR A 90 7.56 -7.32 3.18
CA THR A 90 8.59 -8.37 3.01
C THR A 90 7.98 -9.76 2.85
N GLY A 91 6.67 -9.84 2.60
CA GLY A 91 5.94 -11.06 2.31
C GLY A 91 5.90 -11.36 0.81
N GLY A 92 5.70 -10.34 -0.02
CA GLY A 92 5.54 -10.49 -1.46
C GLY A 92 4.48 -11.54 -1.83
N SER A 93 4.78 -12.37 -2.82
CA SER A 93 4.07 -13.62 -3.10
C SER A 93 4.70 -14.78 -2.30
N SER A 94 3.88 -15.77 -1.91
CA SER A 94 4.35 -17.01 -1.30
C SER A 94 5.26 -17.85 -2.21
N LEU A 95 5.30 -17.54 -3.51
CA LEU A 95 6.16 -18.21 -4.51
C LEU A 95 7.53 -17.54 -4.67
N MET A 96 7.78 -16.38 -4.06
CA MET A 96 9.04 -15.66 -4.13
C MET A 96 10.07 -16.21 -3.15
N THR A 97 11.35 -16.08 -3.48
CA THR A 97 12.43 -16.42 -2.54
C THR A 97 12.51 -15.39 -1.41
N LEU A 98 13.24 -15.71 -0.34
CA LEU A 98 13.48 -14.76 0.74
C LEU A 98 14.30 -13.55 0.26
N GLU A 99 15.25 -13.77 -0.64
CA GLU A 99 16.09 -12.71 -1.20
C GLU A 99 15.25 -11.73 -2.02
N ASP A 100 14.39 -12.25 -2.93
CA ASP A 100 13.46 -11.41 -3.68
C ASP A 100 12.59 -10.56 -2.75
N ARG A 101 12.09 -11.15 -1.66
CA ARG A 101 11.20 -10.49 -0.70
C ARG A 101 11.86 -9.41 0.16
N LEU A 102 13.20 -9.34 0.17
CA LEU A 102 13.97 -8.39 0.98
C LEU A 102 14.75 -7.37 0.11
N ALA A 103 14.70 -7.50 -1.21
CA ALA A 103 15.32 -6.58 -2.17
C ALA A 103 14.76 -5.15 -2.05
#